data_AF-A0A0R0DBR4-F1
#
_entry.id   AF-A0A0R0DBR4-F1
#
_cell.length_a   1.000
_cell.length_b   1.000
_cell.length_c   1.000
_cell.angle_alpha   90.00
_cell.angle_beta   90.00
_cell.angle_gamma   90.00
#
_symmetry.space_group_name_H-M   'P 1'
#
loop_
_entity.id
_entity.type
_entity.pdbx_description
1 polymer ?
#
loop_
_entity_poly.entity_id
_entity_poly.type
_entity_poly.pdbx_seq_one_letter_code
_entity_poly.pdbx_strand_id
1 'polypeptide(L)'
;MVEVAIACLVVVPLLLLVPILGKYAYMRHTAAQMTRAAVWEASVADPGTVPDSNQMRQRLLGRFHAGPDAVVDSRISTTSGSNRLDDAMLNTYSNRPLLNADGIVLQRYANAADSGFMGNLGALMGVIPGDFPPNRNGLVTAHSQVKPDQLRYRSGTTNRFLNPFDSMQVSIDTRSTLLVDAWNASGPGRWNDRNPLRRSVVSQVRSLSPTAALAEYVPELDFVSALPIFGVIGELDVGLVEPDVTPTDKLPRNAPAQ
;
A
#
# COMPACT_ATOMS: atom_id res chain seq x y z
N MET A 1 28.45 33.81 -41.63
CA MET A 1 28.71 33.81 -40.16
C MET A 1 27.45 34.09 -39.34
N VAL A 2 26.59 35.05 -39.74
CA VAL A 2 25.36 35.39 -39.01
C VAL A 2 24.36 34.22 -38.95
N GLU A 3 24.17 33.45 -40.02
CA GLU A 3 23.26 32.30 -40.05
C GLU A 3 23.66 31.19 -39.05
N VAL A 4 24.97 30.94 -38.90
CA VAL A 4 25.49 29.98 -37.91
C VAL A 4 25.27 30.49 -36.49
N ALA A 5 25.42 31.79 -36.24
CA ALA A 5 25.13 32.39 -34.94
C ALA A 5 23.64 32.28 -34.57
N ILE A 6 22.75 32.49 -35.55
CA ILE A 6 21.30 32.30 -35.38
C ILE A 6 20.98 30.83 -35.12
N ALA A 7 21.59 29.91 -35.86
CA ALA A 7 21.41 28.47 -35.65
C ALA A 7 21.86 28.04 -34.25
N CYS A 8 23.03 28.49 -33.78
CA CYS A 8 23.51 28.22 -32.42
C CYS A 8 22.57 28.77 -31.35
N LEU A 9 21.95 29.94 -31.58
CA LEU A 9 21.00 30.54 -30.64
C LEU A 9 19.78 29.65 -30.42
N VAL A 10 19.38 28.84 -31.39
CA VAL A 10 18.24 27.90 -31.27
C VAL A 10 18.70 26.50 -30.83
N VAL A 11 19.79 26.00 -31.38
CA VAL A 11 20.26 24.62 -31.13
C VAL A 11 20.78 24.44 -29.71
N VAL A 12 21.51 25.42 -29.17
CA VAL A 12 22.08 25.33 -27.82
C VAL A 12 21.00 25.21 -26.72
N PRO A 13 19.98 26.07 -26.64
CA PRO A 13 18.94 25.93 -25.62
C PRO A 13 18.14 24.63 -25.79
N LEU A 14 17.89 24.20 -27.04
CA LEU A 14 17.18 22.94 -27.31
C LEU A 14 17.99 21.73 -26.82
N LEU A 15 19.30 21.72 -27.06
CA LEU A 15 20.19 20.66 -26.60
C LEU A 15 20.29 20.63 -25.07
N LEU A 16 20.30 21.80 -24.40
CA LEU A 16 20.26 21.88 -22.94
C LEU A 16 18.93 21.43 -22.32
N LEU A 17 17.84 21.49 -23.07
CA LEU A 17 16.52 21.07 -22.60
C LEU A 17 16.36 19.54 -22.56
N VAL A 18 17.06 18.81 -23.43
CA VAL A 18 17.04 17.33 -23.47
C VAL A 18 17.38 16.68 -22.11
N PRO A 19 18.53 16.98 -21.45
CA PRO A 19 18.83 16.39 -20.15
C PRO A 19 17.89 16.85 -19.04
N ILE A 20 17.33 18.06 -19.13
CA ILE A 20 16.33 18.56 -18.18
C ILE A 20 15.04 17.73 -18.30
N LEU A 21 14.59 17.46 -19.52
CA LEU A 21 13.45 16.58 -19.77
C LEU A 21 13.70 15.16 -19.22
N GLY A 22 14.92 14.63 -19.40
CA GLY A 22 15.34 13.36 -18.81
C GLY A 22 15.20 13.34 -17.28
N LYS A 23 15.59 14.44 -16.60
CA LYS A 23 15.43 14.58 -15.14
C LYS A 23 13.97 14.61 -14.72
N TYR A 24 13.10 15.31 -15.46
CA TYR A 24 11.66 15.29 -15.18
C TYR A 24 11.03 13.92 -15.41
N ALA A 25 11.44 13.21 -16.47
CA ALA A 25 11.00 11.84 -16.73
C ALA A 25 11.42 10.92 -15.59
N TYR A 26 12.67 11.02 -15.13
CA TYR A 26 13.17 10.30 -13.96
C TYR A 26 12.32 10.58 -12.72
N MET A 27 12.07 11.85 -12.37
CA MET A 27 11.21 12.23 -11.24
C MET A 27 9.82 11.61 -11.35
N ARG A 28 9.22 11.63 -12.54
CA ARG A 28 7.90 11.03 -12.79
C ARG A 28 7.90 9.52 -12.60
N HIS A 29 8.91 8.82 -13.11
CA HIS A 29 9.05 7.38 -12.94
C HIS A 29 9.24 7.00 -11.47
N THR A 30 10.13 7.70 -10.77
CA THR A 30 10.39 7.47 -9.35
C THR A 30 9.14 7.78 -8.51
N ALA A 31 8.44 8.89 -8.77
CA ALA A 31 7.18 9.22 -8.11
C ALA A 31 6.10 8.14 -8.32
N ALA A 32 5.99 7.62 -9.54
CA ALA A 32 5.05 6.53 -9.85
C ALA A 32 5.42 5.23 -9.10
N GLN A 33 6.70 4.91 -8.99
CA GLN A 33 7.19 3.76 -8.23
C GLN A 33 6.94 3.92 -6.72
N MET A 34 7.24 5.10 -6.15
CA MET A 34 6.94 5.40 -4.74
C MET A 34 5.45 5.26 -4.45
N THR A 35 4.59 5.78 -5.31
CA THR A 35 3.14 5.72 -5.12
C THR A 35 2.64 4.28 -5.16
N ARG A 36 3.15 3.46 -6.07
CA ARG A 36 2.84 2.02 -6.11
C ARG A 36 3.34 1.31 -4.86
N ALA A 37 4.57 1.58 -4.43
CA ALA A 37 5.13 1.01 -3.22
C ALA A 37 4.31 1.38 -1.99
N ALA A 38 3.89 2.65 -1.85
CA ALA A 38 3.03 3.11 -0.74
C ALA A 38 1.75 2.28 -0.62
N VAL A 39 1.11 2.00 -1.76
CA VAL A 39 -0.11 1.20 -1.79
C VAL A 39 0.18 -0.28 -1.47
N TRP A 40 1.30 -0.81 -1.94
CA TRP A 40 1.73 -2.17 -1.58
C TRP A 40 2.03 -2.32 -0.09
N GLU A 41 2.63 -1.31 0.55
CA GLU A 41 2.87 -1.33 2.00
C GLU A 41 1.55 -1.41 2.78
N ALA A 42 0.46 -0.84 2.26
CA ALA A 42 -0.86 -1.01 2.88
C ALA A 42 -1.40 -2.45 2.73
N SER A 43 -1.00 -3.22 1.71
CA SER A 43 -1.39 -4.63 1.56
C SER A 43 -0.79 -5.56 2.61
N VAL A 44 0.37 -5.17 3.16
CA VAL A 44 1.08 -5.93 4.19
C VAL A 44 0.73 -5.43 5.60
N ALA A 45 0.13 -4.25 5.71
CA ALA A 45 -0.36 -3.71 6.97
C ALA A 45 -1.56 -4.52 7.51
N ASP A 46 -1.87 -4.31 8.79
CA ASP A 46 -2.99 -4.99 9.43
C ASP A 46 -4.30 -4.69 8.67
N PRO A 47 -5.18 -5.70 8.45
CA PRO A 47 -6.38 -5.55 7.65
C PRO A 47 -7.23 -4.34 8.03
N GLY A 48 -7.55 -3.49 7.06
CA GLY A 48 -8.39 -2.30 7.28
C GLY A 48 -7.66 -1.09 7.90
N THR A 49 -6.37 -1.20 8.19
CA THR A 49 -5.54 -0.08 8.65
C THR A 49 -4.61 0.41 7.55
N VAL A 50 -4.37 1.73 7.53
CA VAL A 50 -3.40 2.35 6.63
C VAL A 50 -2.29 2.96 7.51
N PRO A 51 -1.01 2.70 7.21
CA PRO A 51 0.10 3.34 7.91
C PRO A 51 0.02 4.87 7.89
N ASP A 52 0.62 5.54 8.89
CA ASP A 52 0.67 7.00 8.92
C ASP A 52 1.34 7.57 7.66
N SER A 53 0.74 8.60 7.05
CA SER A 53 1.20 9.16 5.78
C SER A 53 2.57 9.83 5.89
N ASN A 54 2.91 10.42 7.04
CA ASN A 54 4.20 11.07 7.23
C ASN A 54 5.32 10.04 7.43
N GLN A 55 5.07 9.01 8.22
CA GLN A 55 5.98 7.88 8.37
C GLN A 55 6.18 7.15 7.03
N MET A 56 5.11 6.91 6.28
CA MET A 56 5.16 6.30 4.96
C MET A 56 5.99 7.16 3.99
N ARG A 57 5.75 8.47 3.96
CA ARG A 57 6.56 9.41 3.16
C ARG A 57 8.05 9.30 3.49
N GLN A 58 8.41 9.32 4.78
CA GLN A 58 9.82 9.21 5.19
C GLN A 58 10.45 7.88 4.77
N ARG A 59 9.73 6.76 4.90
CA ARG A 59 10.19 5.44 4.44
C ARG A 59 10.42 5.42 2.93
N LEU A 60 9.49 5.98 2.15
CA LEU A 60 9.61 6.05 0.69
C LEU A 60 10.79 6.92 0.27
N LEU A 61 10.97 8.09 0.91
CA LEU A 61 12.13 8.95 0.66
C LEU A 61 13.44 8.23 0.96
N GLY A 62 13.54 7.56 2.11
CA GLY A 62 14.71 6.76 2.46
C GLY A 62 14.97 5.59 1.51
N ARG A 63 13.93 4.97 0.94
CA ARG A 63 14.07 3.82 0.04
C ARG A 63 14.48 4.20 -1.39
N PHE A 64 13.91 5.29 -1.91
CA PHE A 64 14.05 5.67 -3.33
C PHE A 64 15.01 6.82 -3.57
N HIS A 65 15.35 7.61 -2.54
CA HIS A 65 16.28 8.74 -2.62
C HIS A 65 17.43 8.66 -1.61
N ALA A 66 17.69 7.47 -1.07
CA ALA A 66 18.90 7.21 -0.34
C ALA A 66 20.14 7.42 -1.23
N GLY A 67 21.21 7.94 -0.63
CA GLY A 67 22.52 8.00 -1.30
C GLY A 67 23.07 6.60 -1.61
N PRO A 68 24.06 6.51 -2.52
CA PRO A 68 24.63 5.23 -2.96
C PRO A 68 25.27 4.41 -1.83
N ASP A 69 25.77 5.08 -0.79
CA ASP A 69 26.42 4.45 0.37
C ASP A 69 25.46 4.24 1.56
N ALA A 70 24.16 4.51 1.37
CA ALA A 70 23.19 4.35 2.44
C ALA A 70 23.01 2.87 2.80
N VAL A 71 23.03 2.57 4.10
CA VAL A 71 22.72 1.24 4.61
C VAL A 71 21.24 0.91 4.36
N VAL A 72 20.98 -0.27 3.82
CA VAL A 72 19.61 -0.78 3.66
C VAL A 72 19.08 -1.20 5.02
N ASP A 73 18.28 -0.34 5.65
CA ASP A 73 17.56 -0.64 6.88
C ASP A 73 16.05 -0.46 6.66
N SER A 74 15.27 -1.33 7.31
CA SER A 74 13.80 -1.24 7.38
C SER A 74 13.33 -0.15 8.35
N ARG A 75 14.22 0.33 9.22
CA ARG A 75 13.92 1.41 10.16
C ARG A 75 13.75 2.73 9.44
N ILE A 76 12.86 3.56 9.95
CA ILE A 76 12.68 4.92 9.46
C ILE A 76 13.94 5.69 9.85
N SER A 77 14.84 5.91 8.90
CA SER A 77 15.95 6.85 9.08
C SER A 77 15.35 8.23 9.25
N THR A 78 15.29 8.70 10.50
CA THR A 78 15.03 10.11 10.81
C THR A 78 16.28 10.88 10.42
N THR A 79 16.47 11.12 9.11
CA THR A 79 17.54 11.96 8.59
C THR A 79 17.27 13.39 9.02
N SER A 80 17.61 13.68 10.27
CA SER A 80 17.48 15.01 10.88
C SER A 80 18.57 15.88 10.28
N GLY A 81 18.21 16.75 9.34
CA GLY A 81 19.01 17.94 9.04
C GLY A 81 19.16 18.33 7.58
N SER A 82 18.98 17.41 6.62
CA SER A 82 19.14 17.72 5.19
C SER A 82 17.83 17.58 4.44
N ASN A 83 17.21 18.70 4.04
CA ASN A 83 16.10 18.73 3.09
C ASN A 83 16.55 18.36 1.66
N ARG A 84 17.86 18.18 1.45
CA ARG A 84 18.46 17.87 0.16
C ARG A 84 18.49 16.35 -0.02
N LEU A 85 18.05 15.91 -1.19
CA LEU A 85 18.09 14.50 -1.60
C LEU A 85 19.48 14.16 -2.16
N ASP A 86 20.05 13.03 -1.76
CA ASP A 86 21.39 12.58 -2.14
C ASP A 86 21.39 11.89 -3.52
N ASP A 87 20.80 12.56 -4.51
CA ASP A 87 20.70 12.09 -5.90
C ASP A 87 21.23 13.18 -6.85
N ALA A 88 22.25 12.82 -7.63
CA ALA A 88 22.85 13.70 -8.62
C ALA A 88 21.87 14.11 -9.73
N MET A 89 20.89 13.26 -10.07
CA MET A 89 19.87 13.54 -11.07
C MET A 89 18.87 14.60 -10.62
N LEU A 90 18.72 14.77 -9.30
CA LEU A 90 17.84 15.77 -8.70
C LEU A 90 18.54 17.12 -8.50
N ASN A 91 19.72 17.32 -9.11
CA ASN A 91 20.39 18.60 -9.14
C ASN A 91 20.24 19.27 -10.52
N THR A 92 20.15 20.59 -10.55
CA THR A 92 20.28 21.43 -11.74
C THR A 92 21.72 21.36 -12.29
N TYR A 93 21.93 21.75 -13.54
CA TYR A 93 23.26 21.85 -14.18
C TYR A 93 24.28 22.68 -13.38
N SER A 94 23.80 23.59 -12.53
CA SER A 94 24.60 24.44 -11.65
C SER A 94 24.90 23.83 -10.27
N ASN A 95 24.57 22.54 -10.07
CA ASN A 95 24.64 21.80 -8.81
C ASN A 95 23.77 22.37 -7.67
N ARG A 96 22.63 22.98 -8.01
CA ARG A 96 21.57 23.32 -7.04
C ARG A 96 20.54 22.20 -6.97
N PRO A 97 19.93 21.90 -5.82
CA PRO A 97 18.84 20.94 -5.77
C PRO A 97 17.67 21.44 -6.64
N LEU A 98 17.25 20.59 -7.58
CA LEU A 98 16.05 20.76 -8.38
C LEU A 98 14.83 20.16 -7.67
N LEU A 99 15.04 19.19 -6.77
CA LEU A 99 13.99 18.64 -5.94
C LEU A 99 14.52 18.45 -4.52
N ASN A 100 13.77 18.98 -3.55
CA ASN A 100 14.02 18.79 -2.12
C ASN A 100 13.01 17.79 -1.55
N ALA A 101 13.30 17.23 -0.38
CA ALA A 101 12.43 16.27 0.29
C ALA A 101 11.05 16.87 0.63
N ASP A 102 11.00 18.18 0.93
CA ASP A 102 9.75 18.93 1.16
C ASP A 102 8.91 19.11 -0.10
N GLY A 103 9.52 19.05 -1.28
CA GLY A 103 8.84 19.13 -2.56
C GLY A 103 8.05 17.87 -2.91
N ILE A 104 8.21 16.78 -2.14
CA ILE A 104 7.53 15.50 -2.32
C ILE A 104 6.48 15.34 -1.22
N VAL A 105 5.21 15.38 -1.59
CA VAL A 105 4.07 15.31 -0.66
C VAL A 105 3.18 14.12 -0.99
N LEU A 106 2.94 13.27 0.00
CA LEU A 106 1.92 12.22 -0.07
C LEU A 106 0.59 12.80 0.43
N GLN A 107 -0.24 13.29 -0.48
CA GLN A 107 -1.45 14.07 -0.13
C GLN A 107 -2.61 13.22 0.39
N ARG A 108 -2.80 12.04 -0.20
CA ARG A 108 -3.89 11.14 0.15
C ARG A 108 -3.31 9.74 0.25
N TYR A 109 -3.37 9.19 1.45
CA TYR A 109 -3.04 7.81 1.75
C TYR A 109 -4.13 7.31 2.68
N ALA A 110 -5.20 6.78 2.10
CA ALA A 110 -6.41 6.47 2.84
C ALA A 110 -7.16 5.30 2.21
N ASN A 111 -7.86 4.59 3.08
CA ASN A 111 -8.89 3.64 2.74
C ASN A 111 -10.15 4.39 2.33
N ALA A 112 -10.73 4.02 1.20
CA ALA A 112 -12.02 4.52 0.76
C ALA A 112 -12.99 3.37 0.56
N ALA A 113 -14.26 3.61 0.87
CA ALA A 113 -15.34 2.78 0.38
C ALA A 113 -15.55 3.08 -1.11
N ASP A 114 -15.63 2.04 -1.94
CA ASP A 114 -16.07 2.21 -3.32
C ASP A 114 -17.59 2.49 -3.32
N SER A 115 -18.02 3.56 -4.00
CA SER A 115 -19.44 3.80 -4.27
C SER A 115 -19.93 3.07 -5.53
N GLY A 116 -19.03 2.37 -6.23
CA GLY A 116 -19.32 1.60 -7.44
C GLY A 116 -19.65 0.13 -7.16
N PHE A 117 -19.12 -0.76 -8.02
CA PHE A 117 -19.38 -2.20 -7.97
C PHE A 117 -19.07 -2.81 -6.59
N MET A 118 -18.02 -2.35 -5.91
CA MET A 118 -17.68 -2.87 -4.58
C MET A 118 -18.66 -2.44 -3.49
N GLY A 119 -19.27 -1.26 -3.62
CA GLY A 119 -20.33 -0.80 -2.72
C GLY A 119 -21.58 -1.69 -2.84
N ASN A 120 -21.95 -2.02 -4.08
CA ASN A 120 -23.07 -2.93 -4.36
C ASN A 120 -22.77 -4.37 -3.93
N LEU A 121 -21.55 -4.86 -4.15
CA LEU A 121 -21.11 -6.17 -3.66
C LEU A 121 -21.10 -6.19 -2.12
N GLY A 122 -20.61 -5.11 -1.50
CA GLY A 122 -20.61 -4.94 -0.05
C GLY A 122 -22.01 -4.95 0.56
N ALA A 123 -23.03 -4.40 -0.12
CA ALA A 123 -24.42 -4.49 0.29
C ALA A 123 -24.94 -5.93 0.28
N LEU A 124 -24.57 -6.72 -0.73
CA LEU A 124 -24.92 -8.13 -0.87
C LEU A 124 -24.21 -9.00 0.17
N MET A 125 -22.94 -8.69 0.47
CA MET A 125 -22.15 -9.34 1.53
C MET A 125 -22.56 -8.93 2.94
N GLY A 126 -23.26 -7.81 3.11
CA GLY A 126 -23.81 -7.39 4.41
C GLY A 126 -24.91 -8.28 4.96
N VAL A 127 -25.41 -9.22 4.15
CA VAL A 127 -26.39 -10.24 4.55
C VAL A 127 -25.71 -11.41 5.28
N ILE A 128 -24.39 -11.58 5.11
CA ILE A 128 -23.60 -12.60 5.80
C ILE A 128 -23.13 -12.01 7.14
N PRO A 129 -23.46 -12.63 8.29
CA PRO A 129 -23.06 -12.13 9.60
C PRO A 129 -21.53 -12.22 9.77
N GLY A 130 -20.85 -11.08 9.91
CA GLY A 130 -19.39 -11.00 10.15
C GLY A 130 -18.65 -10.05 9.20
N ASP A 131 -17.38 -9.76 9.47
CA ASP A 131 -16.50 -8.93 8.62
C ASP A 131 -15.91 -9.75 7.45
N PHE A 132 -16.78 -10.31 6.61
CA PHE A 132 -16.37 -11.18 5.51
C PHE A 132 -15.62 -10.38 4.41
N PRO A 133 -14.44 -10.85 3.94
CA PRO A 133 -13.69 -10.20 2.89
C PRO A 133 -14.41 -10.33 1.53
N PRO A 134 -14.31 -9.34 0.64
CA PRO A 134 -13.46 -8.16 0.70
C PRO A 134 -14.03 -7.05 1.60
N ASN A 135 -13.15 -6.32 2.31
CA ASN A 135 -13.56 -5.21 3.16
C ASN A 135 -14.17 -4.08 2.30
N ARG A 136 -15.30 -3.51 2.76
CA ARG A 136 -15.94 -2.34 2.14
C ARG A 136 -14.98 -1.15 2.02
N ASN A 137 -14.03 -1.03 2.95
CA ASN A 137 -12.99 0.02 2.96
C ASN A 137 -11.62 -0.49 2.42
N GLY A 138 -11.60 -1.54 1.59
CA GLY A 138 -10.36 -2.18 1.12
C GLY A 138 -9.63 -1.46 -0.01
N LEU A 139 -10.17 -0.37 -0.56
CA LEU A 139 -9.50 0.41 -1.60
C LEU A 139 -8.53 1.42 -0.99
N VAL A 140 -7.24 1.12 -1.09
CA VAL A 140 -6.19 2.07 -0.71
C VAL A 140 -5.83 2.90 -1.93
N THR A 141 -5.93 4.22 -1.80
CA THR A 141 -5.41 5.15 -2.81
C THR A 141 -4.24 5.93 -2.22
N ALA A 142 -3.09 5.88 -2.91
CA ALA A 142 -1.98 6.77 -2.68
C ALA A 142 -1.93 7.86 -3.77
N HIS A 143 -1.73 9.11 -3.35
CA HIS A 143 -1.50 10.25 -4.23
C HIS A 143 -0.21 10.95 -3.83
N SER A 144 0.80 10.88 -4.70
CA SER A 144 2.07 11.59 -4.53
C SER A 144 2.13 12.76 -5.50
N GLN A 145 2.45 13.93 -4.96
CA GLN A 145 2.70 15.15 -5.71
C GLN A 145 4.17 15.53 -5.53
N VAL A 146 4.86 15.70 -6.65
CA VAL A 146 6.26 16.17 -6.70
C VAL A 146 6.28 17.55 -7.33
N LYS A 147 6.88 18.51 -6.62
CA LYS A 147 7.05 19.90 -7.05
C LYS A 147 8.54 20.23 -7.19
N PRO A 148 9.11 20.06 -8.39
CA PRO A 148 10.47 20.52 -8.67
C PRO A 148 10.58 22.04 -8.54
N ASP A 149 11.75 22.49 -8.09
CA ASP A 149 12.14 23.89 -8.00
C ASP A 149 12.41 24.50 -9.38
N GLN A 150 12.46 25.83 -9.43
CA GLN A 150 12.76 26.56 -10.66
C GLN A 150 14.23 26.40 -11.10
N LEU A 151 14.46 26.38 -12.42
CA LEU A 151 15.79 26.27 -13.03
C LEU A 151 16.57 27.58 -12.90
N ARG A 152 17.31 27.73 -11.80
CA ARG A 152 18.13 28.92 -11.51
C ARG A 152 19.62 28.65 -11.64
N TYR A 153 20.40 29.70 -11.88
CA TYR A 153 21.85 29.63 -11.83
C TYR A 153 22.38 29.35 -10.41
N ARG A 154 23.67 28.99 -10.29
CA ARG A 154 24.35 28.78 -9.00
C ARG A 154 24.21 30.02 -8.09
N SER A 155 24.31 31.21 -8.67
CA SER A 155 24.13 32.52 -8.02
C SER A 155 22.68 32.79 -7.58
N GLY A 156 21.70 31.99 -7.99
CA GLY A 156 20.28 32.18 -7.69
C GLY A 156 19.55 33.11 -8.66
N THR A 157 20.24 33.65 -9.67
CA THR A 157 19.64 34.49 -10.71
C THR A 157 18.87 33.64 -11.74
N THR A 158 17.84 34.24 -12.36
CA THR A 158 17.02 33.63 -13.40
C THR A 158 17.84 33.24 -14.62
N ASN A 159 17.53 32.08 -15.23
CA ASN A 159 18.25 31.63 -16.42
C ASN A 159 17.61 32.19 -17.70
N ARG A 160 18.10 33.36 -18.13
CA ARG A 160 17.64 34.03 -19.36
C ARG A 160 17.79 33.17 -20.62
N PHE A 161 18.70 32.20 -20.64
CA PHE A 161 18.91 31.32 -21.79
C PHE A 161 17.89 30.18 -21.88
N LEU A 162 17.14 29.93 -20.81
CA LEU A 162 16.08 28.91 -20.74
C LEU A 162 14.68 29.53 -20.64
N ASN A 163 14.54 30.85 -20.80
CA ASN A 163 13.23 31.50 -20.87
C ASN A 163 12.41 30.88 -22.03
N PRO A 164 11.15 30.45 -21.81
CA PRO A 164 10.30 30.61 -20.61
C PRO A 164 10.33 29.46 -19.60
N PHE A 165 11.05 28.38 -19.89
CA PHE A 165 11.10 27.17 -19.07
C PHE A 165 11.74 27.36 -17.68
N ASP A 166 12.47 28.44 -17.46
CA ASP A 166 13.06 28.77 -16.16
C ASP A 166 12.04 29.22 -15.11
N SER A 167 10.92 29.80 -15.56
CA SER A 167 9.87 30.36 -14.69
C SER A 167 8.66 29.43 -14.49
N MET A 168 8.53 28.38 -15.29
CA MET A 168 7.40 27.45 -15.23
C MET A 168 7.41 26.66 -13.93
N GLN A 169 6.28 26.66 -13.22
CA GLN A 169 6.05 25.79 -12.08
C GLN A 169 5.51 24.46 -12.59
N VAL A 170 6.35 23.43 -12.57
CA VAL A 170 5.96 22.07 -12.95
C VAL A 170 5.48 21.34 -11.69
N SER A 171 4.33 20.69 -11.75
CA SER A 171 3.91 19.70 -10.76
C SER A 171 3.75 18.35 -11.44
N ILE A 172 4.22 17.30 -10.77
CA ILE A 172 4.07 15.93 -11.23
C ILE A 172 3.17 15.22 -10.22
N ASP A 173 1.97 14.86 -10.69
CA ASP A 173 0.97 14.19 -9.88
C ASP A 173 0.89 12.71 -10.30
N THR A 174 1.00 11.82 -9.32
CA THR A 174 0.95 10.37 -9.54
C THR A 174 -0.02 9.73 -8.56
N ARG A 175 -0.90 8.87 -9.09
CA ARG A 175 -1.94 8.18 -8.32
C ARG A 175 -1.86 6.69 -8.56
N SER A 176 -1.98 5.91 -7.49
CA SER A 176 -2.14 4.46 -7.55
C SER A 176 -3.22 4.04 -6.60
N THR A 177 -4.03 3.05 -7.01
CA THR A 177 -5.11 2.48 -6.21
C THR A 177 -4.99 0.97 -6.30
N LEU A 178 -5.09 0.29 -5.17
CA LEU A 178 -5.05 -1.18 -5.07
C LEU A 178 -6.13 -1.61 -4.08
N LEU A 179 -6.73 -2.75 -4.38
CA LEU A 179 -7.57 -3.46 -3.43
C LEU A 179 -6.64 -4.24 -2.50
N VAL A 180 -6.41 -3.68 -1.33
CA VAL A 180 -5.45 -4.17 -0.32
C VAL A 180 -5.99 -5.36 0.46
N ASP A 181 -7.27 -5.65 0.31
CA ASP A 181 -7.95 -6.58 1.19
C ASP A 181 -9.01 -7.43 0.49
N ALA A 182 -8.55 -8.28 -0.43
CA ALA A 182 -9.44 -9.18 -1.16
C ALA A 182 -9.79 -10.45 -0.36
N TRP A 183 -8.84 -11.05 0.38
CA TRP A 183 -8.99 -12.39 1.01
C TRP A 183 -8.04 -12.66 2.20
N ASN A 184 -7.48 -11.64 2.86
CA ASN A 184 -6.52 -11.87 3.95
C ASN A 184 -7.22 -12.34 5.24
N ALA A 185 -6.84 -13.51 5.76
CA ALA A 185 -7.26 -14.01 7.07
C ALA A 185 -6.18 -13.71 8.10
N SER A 186 -6.56 -13.21 9.27
CA SER A 186 -5.64 -12.85 10.35
C SER A 186 -5.11 -14.07 11.13
N GLY A 187 -4.90 -15.21 10.44
CA GLY A 187 -4.52 -16.50 11.02
C GLY A 187 -5.67 -17.48 11.19
N PRO A 188 -5.38 -18.70 11.68
CA PRO A 188 -6.36 -19.79 11.80
C PRO A 188 -7.51 -19.43 12.75
N GLY A 189 -7.23 -18.73 13.86
CA GLY A 189 -8.18 -18.50 14.95
C GLY A 189 -8.45 -19.76 15.76
N ARG A 190 -9.16 -19.60 16.89
CA ARG A 190 -9.59 -20.73 17.74
C ARG A 190 -11.10 -20.69 17.89
N TRP A 191 -11.74 -21.85 17.82
CA TRP A 191 -13.20 -22.01 17.87
C TRP A 191 -13.84 -21.44 19.14
N ASN A 192 -13.17 -21.58 20.29
CA ASN A 192 -13.67 -21.17 21.61
C ASN A 192 -12.94 -19.96 22.21
N ASP A 193 -12.28 -19.14 21.39
CA ASP A 193 -11.62 -17.95 21.92
C ASP A 193 -12.64 -16.91 22.39
N ARG A 194 -12.42 -16.29 23.56
CA ARG A 194 -13.29 -15.21 24.06
C ARG A 194 -13.15 -13.92 23.26
N ASN A 195 -12.02 -13.76 22.58
CA ASN A 195 -11.75 -12.59 21.74
C ASN A 195 -11.21 -13.05 20.38
N PRO A 196 -12.03 -13.74 19.58
CA PRO A 196 -11.59 -14.27 18.30
C PRO A 196 -11.15 -13.10 17.42
N LEU A 197 -10.00 -13.24 16.78
CA LEU A 197 -9.59 -12.29 15.74
C LEU A 197 -10.74 -12.19 14.74
N ARG A 198 -11.27 -10.98 14.56
CA ARG A 198 -12.46 -10.67 13.74
C ARG A 198 -12.42 -11.25 12.32
N ARG A 199 -11.22 -11.62 11.86
CA ARG A 199 -10.94 -12.09 10.50
C ARG A 199 -10.17 -13.39 10.43
N SER A 200 -10.20 -14.18 11.49
CA SER A 200 -9.63 -15.53 11.48
C SER A 200 -10.36 -16.45 10.50
N VAL A 201 -9.68 -17.50 10.02
CA VAL A 201 -10.29 -18.53 9.16
C VAL A 201 -11.55 -19.11 9.81
N VAL A 202 -11.50 -19.39 11.12
CA VAL A 202 -12.66 -19.87 11.87
C VAL A 202 -13.83 -18.89 11.81
N SER A 203 -13.60 -17.59 12.06
CA SER A 203 -14.67 -16.58 12.02
C SER A 203 -15.30 -16.44 10.63
N GLN A 204 -14.49 -16.54 9.57
CA GLN A 204 -14.97 -16.44 8.19
C GLN A 204 -15.78 -17.68 7.80
N VAL A 205 -15.27 -18.88 8.09
CA VAL A 205 -15.97 -20.14 7.77
C VAL A 205 -17.24 -20.30 8.60
N ARG A 206 -17.23 -19.87 9.87
CA ARG A 206 -18.41 -19.88 10.75
C ARG A 206 -19.57 -19.08 10.16
N SER A 207 -19.29 -17.93 9.55
CA SER A 207 -20.30 -17.10 8.88
C SER A 207 -20.92 -17.76 7.64
N LEU A 208 -20.19 -18.67 6.98
CA LEU A 208 -20.62 -19.37 5.78
C LEU A 208 -21.32 -20.70 6.07
N SER A 209 -21.23 -21.20 7.31
CA SER A 209 -21.87 -22.43 7.74
C SER A 209 -23.26 -22.13 8.30
N PRO A 210 -24.36 -22.54 7.60
CA PRO A 210 -25.71 -22.30 8.09
C PRO A 210 -25.95 -22.91 9.47
N THR A 211 -25.29 -24.03 9.78
CA THR A 211 -25.42 -24.72 11.07
C THR A 211 -24.71 -23.97 12.20
N ALA A 212 -23.58 -23.33 11.92
CA ALA A 212 -22.85 -22.55 12.92
C ALA A 212 -23.48 -21.18 13.19
N ALA A 213 -24.16 -20.60 12.19
CA ALA A 213 -25.02 -19.43 12.37
C ALA A 213 -26.29 -19.78 13.16
N LEU A 214 -26.91 -20.95 12.91
CA LEU A 214 -28.09 -21.41 13.66
C LEU A 214 -27.78 -21.71 15.14
N ALA A 215 -26.60 -22.25 15.43
CA ALA A 215 -26.15 -22.55 16.79
C ALA A 215 -26.03 -21.30 17.69
N GLU A 216 -25.88 -20.09 17.12
CA GLU A 216 -25.84 -18.84 17.86
C GLU A 216 -27.23 -18.32 18.26
N TYR A 217 -28.27 -18.66 17.48
CA TYR A 217 -29.67 -18.27 17.73
C TYR A 217 -30.49 -19.34 18.44
N VAL A 218 -30.11 -20.60 18.30
CA VAL A 218 -30.77 -21.75 18.92
C VAL A 218 -29.70 -22.58 19.61
N PRO A 219 -29.29 -22.20 20.85
CA PRO A 219 -28.38 -23.02 21.66
C PRO A 219 -28.96 -24.42 21.96
N GLU A 220 -30.25 -24.65 21.68
CA GLU A 220 -30.98 -25.91 21.84
C GLU A 220 -30.79 -26.91 20.67
N LEU A 221 -30.03 -26.59 19.61
CA LEU A 221 -29.67 -27.56 18.56
C LEU A 221 -28.65 -28.61 19.02
N ASP A 222 -28.14 -28.48 20.25
CA ASP A 222 -27.47 -29.54 21.00
C ASP A 222 -28.42 -30.71 21.34
N PHE A 223 -29.71 -30.66 20.96
CA PHE A 223 -30.63 -31.79 21.16
C PHE A 223 -30.20 -33.08 20.43
N VAL A 224 -29.34 -32.99 19.41
CA VAL A 224 -28.80 -34.17 18.72
C VAL A 224 -27.78 -34.94 19.60
N SER A 225 -27.10 -34.27 20.53
CA SER A 225 -26.22 -34.91 21.52
C SER A 225 -27.00 -35.55 22.69
N ALA A 226 -28.25 -35.13 22.92
CA ALA A 226 -29.12 -35.64 23.97
C ALA A 226 -29.94 -36.90 23.60
N LEU A 227 -29.88 -37.37 22.34
CA LEU A 227 -30.62 -38.55 21.88
C LEU A 227 -29.75 -39.82 21.96
N PRO A 228 -30.01 -40.76 22.90
CA PRO A 228 -29.14 -41.92 23.20
C PRO A 228 -29.12 -43.01 22.10
N ILE A 229 -29.73 -42.78 20.94
CA ILE A 229 -29.86 -43.77 19.85
C ILE A 229 -28.79 -43.54 18.76
N PHE A 230 -28.14 -42.36 18.73
CA PHE A 230 -27.13 -42.01 17.73
C PHE A 230 -25.78 -41.67 18.41
N GLY A 231 -25.19 -42.65 19.09
CA GLY A 231 -23.93 -42.51 19.83
C GLY A 231 -22.69 -42.14 18.99
N VAL A 232 -22.82 -42.03 17.67
CA VAL A 232 -21.75 -41.56 16.77
C VAL A 232 -22.02 -40.15 16.25
N ILE A 233 -23.24 -39.62 16.35
CA ILE A 233 -23.60 -38.27 15.89
C ILE A 233 -23.51 -37.25 17.04
N GLY A 234 -23.74 -37.68 18.28
CA GLY A 234 -23.62 -36.82 19.47
C GLY A 234 -22.19 -36.44 19.84
N GLU A 235 -21.18 -37.10 19.24
CA GLU A 235 -19.76 -36.77 19.39
C GLU A 235 -19.27 -35.81 18.28
N LEU A 236 -20.14 -35.47 17.32
CA LEU A 236 -19.86 -34.44 16.33
C LEU A 236 -20.26 -33.07 16.89
N ASP A 237 -19.27 -32.26 17.25
CA ASP A 237 -19.47 -30.83 17.45
C ASP A 237 -19.89 -30.20 16.12
N VAL A 238 -21.20 -30.02 15.96
CA VAL A 238 -21.78 -29.48 14.73
C VAL A 238 -21.29 -28.05 14.53
N GLY A 239 -20.39 -27.89 13.55
CA GLY A 239 -19.79 -26.61 13.20
C GLY A 239 -18.37 -26.41 13.69
N LEU A 240 -17.76 -27.34 14.46
CA LEU A 240 -16.35 -27.25 14.86
C LEU A 240 -15.44 -27.15 13.61
N VAL A 241 -14.67 -26.07 13.55
CA VAL A 241 -13.67 -25.84 12.50
C VAL A 241 -12.33 -25.61 13.20
N GLU A 242 -11.41 -26.56 13.04
CA GLU A 242 -10.02 -26.48 13.50
C GLU A 242 -9.09 -26.52 12.28
N PRO A 243 -8.74 -25.36 11.69
CA PRO A 243 -8.01 -25.32 10.43
C PRO A 243 -6.52 -25.69 10.57
N ASP A 244 -6.01 -25.86 11.80
CA ASP A 244 -4.60 -26.12 12.10
C ASP A 244 -4.35 -27.54 12.64
N VAL A 245 -5.42 -28.33 12.87
CA VAL A 245 -5.31 -29.71 13.36
C VAL A 245 -5.45 -30.64 12.16
N THR A 246 -4.39 -31.43 11.92
CA THR A 246 -4.44 -32.45 10.88
C THR A 246 -5.20 -33.66 11.44
N PRO A 247 -6.24 -34.19 10.74
CA PRO A 247 -6.92 -35.39 11.20
C PRO A 247 -5.94 -36.53 11.45
N THR A 248 -6.12 -37.26 12.54
CA THR A 248 -5.21 -38.35 12.95
C THR A 248 -5.05 -39.43 11.88
N ASP A 249 -6.06 -39.64 11.03
CA ASP A 249 -6.02 -40.53 9.85
C ASP A 249 -5.04 -40.05 8.75
N LYS A 250 -4.71 -38.76 8.71
CA LYS A 250 -3.78 -38.17 7.75
C LYS A 250 -2.37 -37.98 8.30
N LEU A 251 -2.16 -38.25 9.59
CA LEU A 251 -0.84 -38.20 10.20
C LEU A 251 -0.05 -39.49 9.85
N PRO A 252 1.24 -39.37 9.48
CA PRO A 252 2.09 -40.54 9.35
C PRO A 252 2.18 -41.26 10.70
N ARG A 253 2.31 -42.59 10.67
CA ARG A 253 2.29 -43.48 11.86
C ARG A 253 3.28 -43.11 12.97
N ASN A 254 4.25 -42.24 12.69
CA ASN A 254 5.33 -41.81 13.57
C ASN A 254 5.20 -40.34 14.00
N ALA A 255 4.07 -39.68 13.73
CA ALA A 255 3.85 -38.31 14.18
C ALA A 255 3.71 -38.27 15.71
N PRO A 256 4.35 -37.30 16.40
CA PRO A 256 4.11 -37.08 17.83
C PRO A 256 2.63 -36.72 18.06
N ALA A 257 2.06 -37.16 19.18
CA ALA A 257 0.70 -36.81 19.54
C ALA A 257 0.57 -35.28 19.67
N GLN A 258 -0.41 -34.73 18.94
CA GLN A 258 -0.78 -33.30 18.98
C GLN A 258 -1.72 -33.02 20.16
#